data_AF-A0A1W5DEJ0-F1
#
_entry.id   AF-A0A1W5DEJ0-F1
#
_cell.length_a   1.000
_cell.length_b   1.000
_cell.length_c   1.000
_cell.angle_alpha   90.00
_cell.angle_beta   90.00
_cell.angle_gamma   90.00
#
_symmetry.space_group_name_H-M   'P 1'
#
loop_
_entity.id
_entity.type
_entity.pdbx_description
1 polymer ?
#
loop_
_entity_poly.entity_id
_entity_poly.type
_entity_poly.pdbx_seq_one_letter_code
_entity_poly.pdbx_strand_id
1 'polypeptide(L)'
;MKRSAKFPDPPVFTGEITEGKDMSPKFEPWVLHVHDKLQMNQDHFKTDAAKTAYVFTRLSGDAMDHINSYRAGDPNYFKTSDSVLNALREIYDNPNRRENARISFCELRQDTKTLFPQFFSEFI
;
A
#
# COMPACT_ATOMS: atom_id res chain seq x y z
N MET A 1 17.40 -6.39 27.05
CA MET A 1 16.73 -7.06 25.90
C MET A 1 17.29 -6.50 24.61
N LYS A 2 17.73 -7.37 23.69
CA LYS A 2 18.22 -6.98 22.36
C LYS A 2 17.02 -6.92 21.40
N ARG A 3 16.85 -5.81 20.68
CA ARG A 3 15.81 -5.69 19.66
C ARG A 3 16.22 -6.41 18.37
N SER A 4 15.24 -6.85 17.59
CA SER A 4 15.43 -7.40 16.24
C SER A 4 16.10 -6.39 15.33
N ALA A 5 16.77 -6.88 14.28
CA ALA A 5 17.33 -6.02 13.24
C ALA A 5 16.21 -5.23 12.54
N LYS A 6 16.49 -3.98 12.19
CA LYS A 6 15.51 -3.11 11.52
C LYS A 6 15.21 -3.68 10.13
N PHE A 7 13.97 -4.10 9.89
CA PHE A 7 13.48 -4.44 8.56
C PHE A 7 13.39 -3.15 7.72
N PRO A 8 13.61 -3.18 6.39
CA PRO A 8 13.51 -1.97 5.56
C PRO A 8 12.16 -1.26 5.75
N ASP A 9 12.19 0.07 5.81
CA ASP A 9 10.96 0.85 5.84
C ASP A 9 10.38 0.90 4.40
N PRO A 10 9.05 0.78 4.21
CA PRO A 10 8.44 1.01 2.92
C PRO A 10 8.59 2.49 2.52
N PRO A 11 8.50 2.80 1.20
CA PRO A 11 8.46 4.18 0.74
C PRO A 11 7.27 4.94 1.35
N VAL A 12 7.36 6.27 1.34
CA VAL A 12 6.22 7.12 1.73
C VAL A 12 5.16 7.04 0.64
N PHE A 13 3.90 6.89 1.06
CA PHE A 13 2.74 6.87 0.16
C PHE A 13 2.08 8.25 0.16
N THR A 14 2.09 8.90 -1.01
CA THR A 14 1.47 10.21 -1.22
C THR A 14 0.00 10.11 -1.61
N GLY A 15 -0.39 9.02 -2.28
CA GLY A 15 -1.71 8.88 -2.91
C GLY A 15 -1.87 9.70 -4.20
N GLU A 16 -0.84 10.41 -4.63
CA GLU A 16 -0.88 11.28 -5.80
C GLU A 16 -0.72 10.49 -7.11
N ILE A 17 -1.49 10.85 -8.12
CA ILE A 17 -1.32 10.41 -9.51
C ILE A 17 -0.67 11.57 -10.27
N THR A 18 0.60 11.42 -10.65
CA THR A 18 1.26 12.44 -11.47
C THR A 18 0.76 12.36 -12.91
N GLU A 19 0.59 13.49 -13.59
CA GLU A 19 0.10 13.54 -14.97
C GLU A 19 0.81 12.51 -15.89
N GLY A 20 0.02 11.59 -16.44
CA GLY A 20 0.51 10.54 -17.35
C GLY A 20 1.28 9.40 -16.69
N LYS A 21 1.32 9.30 -15.36
CA LYS A 21 1.95 8.20 -14.62
C LYS A 21 1.00 7.56 -13.63
N ASP A 22 1.07 6.24 -13.53
CA ASP A 22 0.42 5.50 -12.45
C ASP A 22 0.93 5.97 -11.09
N MET A 23 0.07 5.86 -10.08
CA MET A 23 0.41 6.09 -8.68
C MET A 23 1.62 5.25 -8.26
N SER A 24 2.63 5.92 -7.70
CA SER A 24 3.85 5.28 -7.23
C SER A 24 4.19 5.78 -5.82
N PRO A 25 4.31 4.90 -4.81
CA PRO A 25 4.18 3.44 -4.92
C PRO A 25 2.73 2.99 -5.14
N LYS A 26 2.53 1.83 -5.78
CA LYS A 26 1.20 1.21 -5.90
C LYS A 26 0.67 0.89 -4.50
N PHE A 27 -0.61 1.19 -4.26
CA PHE A 27 -1.21 1.07 -2.93
C PHE A 27 -1.13 -0.34 -2.34
N GLU A 28 -1.58 -1.38 -3.07
CA GLU A 28 -1.58 -2.75 -2.56
C GLU A 28 -0.19 -3.30 -2.17
N PRO A 29 0.85 -3.24 -3.03
CA PRO A 29 2.20 -3.61 -2.62
C PRO A 29 2.72 -2.82 -1.42
N TRP A 30 2.36 -1.53 -1.34
CA TRP A 30 2.76 -0.70 -0.20
C TRP A 30 2.12 -1.18 1.12
N VAL A 31 0.82 -1.53 1.10
CA VAL A 31 0.12 -2.09 2.28
C VAL A 31 0.80 -3.38 2.77
N LEU A 32 1.16 -4.27 1.84
CA LEU A 32 1.88 -5.52 2.19
C LEU A 32 3.22 -5.23 2.87
N HIS A 33 4.02 -4.31 2.32
CA HIS A 33 5.30 -3.94 2.93
C HIS A 33 5.14 -3.30 4.32
N VAL A 34 4.07 -2.54 4.55
CA VAL A 34 3.74 -2.00 5.88
C VAL A 34 3.42 -3.14 6.85
N HIS A 35 2.62 -4.13 6.44
CA HIS A 35 2.32 -5.30 7.27
C HIS A 35 3.58 -6.10 7.59
N ASP A 36 4.42 -6.41 6.59
CA ASP A 36 5.68 -7.12 6.77
C ASP A 36 6.59 -6.39 7.77
N LYS A 37 6.69 -5.07 7.64
CA LYS A 37 7.47 -4.24 8.54
C LYS A 37 6.97 -4.30 9.98
N LEU A 38 5.66 -4.16 10.19
CA LEU A 38 5.05 -4.24 11.51
C LEU A 38 5.18 -5.65 12.12
N GLN A 39 5.15 -6.69 11.29
CA GLN A 39 5.31 -8.08 11.70
C GLN A 39 6.77 -8.43 12.04
N MET A 40 7.73 -8.05 11.21
CA MET A 40 9.15 -8.38 11.41
C MET A 40 9.78 -7.56 12.54
N ASN A 41 9.26 -6.37 12.83
CA ASN A 41 9.71 -5.52 13.93
C ASN A 41 8.65 -5.38 15.04
N GLN A 42 7.87 -6.43 15.33
CA GLN A 42 6.86 -6.43 16.41
C GLN A 42 7.42 -6.01 17.77
N ASP A 43 8.67 -6.37 18.07
CA ASP A 43 9.35 -5.99 19.31
C ASP A 43 9.65 -4.49 19.42
N HIS A 44 9.63 -3.76 18.30
CA HIS A 44 9.74 -2.30 18.23
C HIS A 44 8.36 -1.61 18.35
N PHE A 45 7.28 -2.26 17.94
CA PHE A 45 5.91 -1.70 17.91
C PHE A 45 4.96 -2.50 18.81
N LYS A 46 5.17 -2.39 20.13
CA LYS A 46 4.46 -3.21 21.13
C LYS A 46 2.96 -2.89 21.28
N THR A 47 2.55 -1.68 20.95
CA THR A 47 1.17 -1.21 21.13
C THR A 47 0.56 -0.85 19.79
N ASP A 48 -0.76 -0.95 19.67
CA ASP A 48 -1.45 -0.56 18.44
C ASP A 48 -1.27 0.94 18.17
N ALA A 49 -1.21 1.78 19.20
CA ALA A 49 -0.86 3.20 19.06
C ALA A 49 0.53 3.40 18.40
N ALA A 50 1.53 2.58 18.74
CA ALA A 50 2.86 2.65 18.13
C ALA A 50 2.84 2.19 16.67
N LYS A 51 2.05 1.15 16.34
CA LYS A 51 1.86 0.71 14.95
C LYS A 51 1.14 1.77 14.12
N THR A 52 0.06 2.35 14.65
CA THR A 52 -0.71 3.42 14.02
C THR A 52 0.16 4.66 13.77
N ALA A 53 0.93 5.09 14.78
CA ALA A 53 1.86 6.20 14.64
C ALA A 53 2.90 5.92 13.55
N TYR A 54 3.41 4.69 13.47
CA TYR A 54 4.32 4.29 12.40
C TYR A 54 3.69 4.41 11.01
N VAL A 55 2.45 3.93 10.83
CA VAL A 55 1.73 4.06 9.54
C VAL A 55 1.61 5.54 9.15
N PHE A 56 1.27 6.44 10.08
CA PHE A 56 1.21 7.87 9.80
C PHE A 56 2.55 8.45 9.33
N THR A 57 3.68 7.96 9.84
CA THR A 57 5.00 8.42 9.34
C THR A 57 5.31 7.97 7.90
N ARG A 58 4.50 7.09 7.32
CA ARG A 58 4.63 6.58 5.95
C ARG A 58 3.59 7.16 5.01
N LEU A 59 2.84 8.16 5.45
CA LEU A 59 1.87 8.89 4.64
C LEU A 59 2.32 10.34 4.45
N SER A 60 2.03 10.89 3.27
CA SER A 60 2.15 12.31 2.95
C SER A 60 1.13 12.68 1.89
N GLY A 61 1.10 13.95 1.44
CA GLY A 61 0.23 14.41 0.35
C GLY A 61 -1.25 14.08 0.58
N ASP A 62 -1.95 13.79 -0.52
CA ASP A 62 -3.38 13.46 -0.54
C ASP A 62 -3.76 12.36 0.45
N ALA A 63 -2.94 11.32 0.57
CA ALA A 63 -3.20 10.21 1.48
C ALA A 63 -3.23 10.67 2.94
N MET A 64 -2.32 11.56 3.34
CA MET A 64 -2.30 12.12 4.69
C MET A 64 -3.44 13.11 4.91
N ASP A 65 -3.79 13.91 3.90
CA ASP A 65 -4.90 14.86 3.97
C ASP A 65 -6.25 14.18 4.15
N HIS A 66 -6.47 13.04 3.46
CA HIS A 66 -7.63 12.20 3.69
C HIS A 66 -7.67 11.67 5.13
N ILE A 67 -6.57 11.12 5.65
CA ILE A 67 -6.50 10.63 7.03
C ILE A 67 -6.74 11.75 8.05
N ASN A 68 -6.20 12.95 7.81
CA ASN A 68 -6.45 14.12 8.66
C ASN A 68 -7.92 14.53 8.66
N SER A 69 -8.63 14.36 7.54
CA SER A 69 -10.07 14.66 7.44
C SER A 69 -10.90 13.77 8.38
N TYR A 70 -10.57 12.48 8.52
CA TYR A 70 -11.20 11.60 9.51
C TYR A 70 -10.89 12.02 10.95
N ARG A 71 -9.69 12.54 11.20
CA ARG A 71 -9.21 12.92 12.54
C ARG A 71 -9.64 14.32 12.99
N ALA A 72 -10.22 15.12 12.10
CA ALA A 72 -10.64 16.48 12.40
C ALA A 72 -11.65 16.56 13.57
N GLY A 73 -12.49 15.54 13.75
CA GLY A 73 -13.45 15.45 14.86
C GLY A 73 -12.97 14.63 16.07
N ASP A 74 -12.06 13.67 15.86
CA ASP A 74 -11.48 12.83 16.92
C ASP A 74 -10.00 12.54 16.61
N PRO A 75 -9.04 13.13 17.36
CA PRO A 75 -7.62 12.84 17.18
C PRO A 75 -7.25 11.36 17.33
N ASN A 76 -8.08 10.60 18.06
CA ASN A 76 -7.95 9.17 18.34
C ASN A 76 -8.92 8.31 17.50
N TYR A 77 -9.45 8.84 16.39
CA TYR A 77 -10.39 8.12 15.52
C TYR A 77 -9.90 6.71 15.16
N PHE A 78 -8.63 6.60 14.76
CA PHE A 78 -8.00 5.33 14.43
C PHE A 78 -7.39 4.65 15.66
N LYS A 79 -7.97 3.52 16.08
CA LYS A 79 -7.47 2.74 17.23
C LYS A 79 -6.35 1.77 16.85
N THR A 80 -6.33 1.31 15.60
CA THR A 80 -5.38 0.30 15.11
C THR A 80 -4.78 0.70 13.76
N SER A 81 -3.59 0.18 13.44
CA SER A 81 -2.98 0.39 12.12
C SER A 81 -3.89 -0.09 11.00
N ASP A 82 -4.59 -1.21 11.21
CA ASP A 82 -5.49 -1.79 10.22
C ASP A 82 -6.68 -0.86 9.93
N SER A 83 -7.20 -0.14 10.93
CA SER A 83 -8.26 0.85 10.70
C SER A 83 -7.81 1.99 9.77
N VAL A 84 -6.54 2.42 9.85
CA VAL A 84 -5.96 3.41 8.94
C VAL A 84 -5.84 2.84 7.53
N LEU A 85 -5.28 1.63 7.40
CA LEU A 85 -5.08 0.97 6.11
C LEU A 85 -6.41 0.68 5.41
N ASN A 86 -7.46 0.36 6.17
CA ASN A 86 -8.81 0.14 5.63
C ASN A 86 -9.41 1.42 5.07
N ALA A 87 -9.26 2.55 5.77
CA ALA A 87 -9.75 3.85 5.26
C ALA A 87 -9.02 4.26 3.97
N LEU A 88 -7.71 4.02 3.87
CA LEU A 88 -6.96 4.25 2.63
C LEU A 88 -7.41 3.31 1.51
N ARG A 89 -7.76 2.06 1.84
CA ARG A 89 -8.24 1.06 0.89
C ARG A 89 -9.58 1.44 0.27
N GLU A 90 -10.46 2.12 1.01
CA GLU A 90 -11.71 2.64 0.44
C GLU A 90 -11.48 3.67 -0.69
N ILE A 91 -10.33 4.35 -0.69
CA ILE A 91 -10.00 5.43 -1.63
C ILE A 91 -9.13 4.92 -2.77
N TYR A 92 -8.07 4.18 -2.43
CA TYR A 92 -6.97 3.86 -3.34
C TYR A 92 -6.97 2.42 -3.84
N ASP A 93 -7.84 1.56 -3.30
CA ASP A 93 -8.01 0.23 -3.85
C ASP A 93 -8.77 0.28 -5.16
N ASN A 94 -8.42 -0.62 -6.07
CA ASN A 94 -9.13 -0.71 -7.33
C ASN A 94 -10.34 -1.65 -7.16
N PRO A 95 -11.58 -1.14 -7.08
CA PRO A 95 -12.76 -2.01 -6.89
C PRO A 95 -12.96 -2.97 -8.06
N ASN A 96 -12.44 -2.63 -9.24
CA ASN A 96 -12.54 -3.43 -10.46
C ASN A 96 -11.29 -4.28 -10.70
N ARG A 97 -10.39 -4.46 -9.72
CA ARG A 97 -9.12 -5.19 -9.90
C ARG A 97 -9.31 -6.53 -10.59
N ARG A 98 -10.30 -7.32 -10.16
CA ARG A 98 -10.58 -8.64 -10.75
C ARG A 98 -11.04 -8.54 -12.19
N GLU A 99 -11.90 -7.57 -12.51
CA GLU A 99 -12.39 -7.40 -13.89
C GLU A 99 -11.31 -6.81 -14.78
N ASN A 100 -10.53 -5.85 -14.30
CA ASN A 100 -9.37 -5.31 -15.00
C ASN A 100 -8.35 -6.41 -15.30
N ALA A 101 -8.02 -7.27 -14.32
CA ALA A 101 -7.14 -8.42 -14.53
C ALA A 101 -7.72 -9.39 -15.57
N ARG A 102 -9.04 -9.61 -15.56
CA ARG A 102 -9.72 -10.46 -16.55
C ARG A 102 -9.66 -9.85 -17.95
N ILE A 103 -9.92 -8.56 -18.08
CA ILE A 103 -9.84 -7.81 -19.36
C ILE A 103 -8.40 -7.86 -19.87
N SER A 104 -7.41 -7.49 -19.05
CA SER A 104 -6.00 -7.55 -19.42
C SER A 104 -5.56 -8.95 -19.84
N PHE A 105 -6.02 -10.00 -19.15
CA PHE A 105 -5.76 -11.38 -19.54
C PHE A 105 -6.39 -11.75 -20.90
N CYS A 106 -7.64 -11.34 -21.14
CA CYS A 106 -8.33 -11.59 -22.41
C CYS A 106 -7.71 -10.81 -23.59
N GLU A 107 -7.15 -9.64 -23.32
CA GLU A 107 -6.47 -8.79 -24.32
C GLU A 107 -5.00 -9.17 -24.52
N LEU A 108 -4.42 -9.96 -23.62
CA LEU A 108 -3.02 -10.37 -23.65
C LEU A 108 -2.72 -11.17 -24.92
N ARG A 109 -1.88 -10.61 -25.79
CA ARG A 109 -1.44 -11.25 -27.04
C ARG A 109 0.05 -11.08 -27.20
N GLN A 110 0.73 -12.14 -27.62
CA GLN A 110 2.16 -12.09 -27.86
C GLN A 110 2.42 -11.17 -29.06
N ASP A 111 3.18 -10.09 -28.85
CA ASP A 111 3.68 -9.30 -29.96
C ASP A 111 4.76 -10.07 -30.72
N THR A 112 4.92 -9.73 -32.00
CA THR A 112 5.94 -10.26 -32.91
C THR A 112 7.38 -10.12 -32.41
N LYS A 113 7.64 -9.18 -31.49
CA LYS A 113 8.98 -8.89 -30.95
C LYS A 113 9.23 -9.51 -29.57
N THR A 114 8.20 -9.92 -28.83
CA THR A 114 8.34 -10.43 -27.48
C THR A 114 8.63 -11.92 -27.50
N LEU A 115 9.72 -12.34 -26.86
CA LEU A 115 10.06 -13.75 -26.72
C LEU A 115 9.00 -14.48 -25.89
N PHE A 116 8.66 -15.70 -26.28
CA PHE A 116 7.63 -16.49 -25.61
C PHE A 116 7.83 -16.60 -24.08
N PRO A 117 9.04 -16.80 -23.52
CA PRO A 117 9.21 -16.85 -22.06
C PRO A 117 8.85 -15.53 -21.36
N GLN A 118 9.13 -14.38 -22.00
CA GLN A 118 8.81 -13.07 -21.48
C GLN A 118 7.30 -12.82 -21.54
N PHE A 119 6.66 -13.17 -22.66
CA PHE A 119 5.20 -13.12 -22.79
C PHE A 119 4.50 -14.06 -21.80
N PHE A 120 4.98 -15.30 -21.65
CA PHE A 120 4.40 -16.27 -20.73
C PHE A 120 4.49 -15.83 -19.27
N SER A 121 5.51 -15.05 -18.90
CA SER A 121 5.63 -14.50 -17.55
C SER A 121 4.51 -13.52 -17.18
N GLU A 122 3.79 -12.96 -18.17
CA GLU A 122 2.63 -12.10 -17.94
C GLU A 122 1.36 -12.90 -17.58
N PHE A 123 1.38 -14.24 -17.70
CA PHE A 123 0.25 -15.13 -17.36
C PHE A 123 0.32 -15.73 -15.95
N ILE A 124 1.45 -15.62 -15.23
CA ILE A 124 1.72 -16.35 -13.97
C ILE A 124 1.73 -15.41 -12.77
#